data_AF-A0A8D8Q839-F1
#
_entry.id   AF-A0A8D8Q839-F1
#
_cell.length_a   1.000
_cell.length_b   1.000
_cell.length_c   1.000
_cell.angle_alpha   90.00
_cell.angle_beta   90.00
_cell.angle_gamma   90.00
#
_symmetry.space_group_name_H-M   'P 1'
#
loop_
_entity.id
_entity.type
_entity.pdbx_description
1 polymer ?
#
loop_
_entity_poly.entity_id
_entity_poly.type
_entity_poly.pdbx_seq_one_letter_code
_entity_poly.pdbx_strand_id
1 'polypeptide(L)'
;MRQNTLKEVKAPWCKEEEKACNSNSNRFPANTETLPSKMAAPISKYGFKVKFDHKFPEKWTQKHRPTLFQIWNMIGTIWRYVVYSIYTLYQGKKPIMNFFSPVEPQQRYGVPIGGIGGGSINRGWRGEFCRYQLVPGMYEYTTMWANQFILTVHSDKGTLLYQRVLSPHPPPPDGSLSAWTWSFPREHGSYTGLYPRAWYTYEIPELGLSLVCTQVSPVLPNNYKDSSVPGVVFEWTIVNTSSDAYDLSITFTFQNGRGSKEDTQGGARSLTYKKVLDVQDDSSSGIQGVHILDEMNDMKQAFTLSALTNDETVSIV
;
A
#
# COMPACT_ATOMS: atom_id res chain seq x y z
N MET A 1 24.69 32.07 -35.48
CA MET A 1 25.43 30.79 -35.61
C MET A 1 26.69 30.83 -34.77
N ARG A 2 26.66 30.28 -33.55
CA ARG A 2 27.83 29.76 -32.82
C ARG A 2 27.30 28.65 -31.92
N GLN A 3 27.54 27.40 -32.33
CA GLN A 3 27.23 26.20 -31.56
C GLN A 3 28.28 26.05 -30.46
N ASN A 4 27.85 26.06 -29.19
CA ASN A 4 28.68 25.63 -28.07
C ASN A 4 28.46 24.14 -27.85
N THR A 5 29.40 23.32 -28.31
CA THR A 5 29.52 21.91 -27.94
C THR A 5 29.96 21.80 -26.48
N LEU A 6 29.05 21.33 -25.62
CA LEU A 6 29.37 20.86 -24.27
C LEU A 6 30.08 19.51 -24.38
N LYS A 7 31.32 19.43 -23.91
CA LYS A 7 32.05 18.17 -23.74
C LYS A 7 31.57 17.48 -22.45
N GLU A 8 31.07 16.26 -22.57
CA GLU A 8 30.83 15.38 -21.42
C GLU A 8 32.15 15.07 -20.70
N VAL A 9 32.22 15.44 -19.42
CA VAL A 9 33.30 15.03 -18.51
C VAL A 9 32.82 13.77 -17.80
N LYS A 10 33.31 12.59 -18.22
CA LYS A 10 33.07 11.33 -17.52
C LYS A 10 33.86 11.29 -16.21
N ALA A 11 33.16 11.15 -15.08
CA ALA A 11 33.76 11.03 -13.76
C ALA A 11 34.48 9.67 -13.60
N PRO A 12 35.64 9.59 -12.91
CA PRO A 12 36.51 8.39 -12.93
C PRO A 12 36.05 7.21 -12.05
N TRP A 13 34.94 7.33 -11.32
CA TRP A 13 34.60 6.42 -10.22
C TRP A 13 33.87 5.13 -10.64
N CYS A 14 33.57 4.95 -11.93
CA CYS A 14 32.68 3.89 -12.41
C CYS A 14 33.35 2.51 -12.61
N LYS A 15 34.60 2.29 -12.17
CA LYS A 15 35.36 1.04 -12.45
C LYS A 15 35.78 0.22 -11.22
N GLU A 16 35.62 0.73 -10.00
CA GLU A 16 36.06 0.01 -8.79
C GLU A 16 34.95 -0.84 -8.13
N GLU A 17 33.67 -0.57 -8.40
CA GLU A 17 32.55 -1.34 -7.80
C GLU A 17 32.33 -2.70 -8.47
N GLU A 18 32.76 -2.90 -9.72
CA GLU A 18 32.63 -4.21 -10.41
C GLU A 18 33.52 -5.31 -9.83
N LYS A 19 34.58 -4.97 -9.08
CA LYS A 19 35.49 -5.96 -8.48
C LYS A 19 35.11 -6.35 -7.04
N ALA A 20 34.37 -5.51 -6.31
CA ALA A 20 34.00 -5.79 -4.92
C ALA A 20 32.85 -6.80 -4.77
N CYS A 21 32.01 -6.96 -5.81
CA CYS A 21 30.91 -7.92 -5.80
C CYS A 21 31.33 -9.40 -5.98
N ASN A 22 32.59 -9.68 -6.32
CA ASN A 22 33.01 -11.04 -6.73
C ASN A 22 33.88 -11.81 -5.72
N SER A 23 34.02 -11.36 -4.47
CA SER A 23 34.97 -12.01 -3.53
C SER A 23 34.43 -12.44 -2.17
N ASN A 24 33.10 -12.55 -1.95
CA ASN A 24 32.57 -13.00 -0.64
C ASN A 24 31.41 -14.01 -0.74
N SER A 25 31.55 -15.01 -1.62
CA SER A 25 30.77 -16.24 -1.52
C SER A 25 31.48 -17.22 -0.56
N ASN A 26 31.12 -17.20 0.73
CA ASN A 26 31.10 -18.35 1.65
C ASN A 26 31.20 -17.89 3.11
N ARG A 27 30.04 -17.67 3.73
CA ARG A 27 29.76 -17.92 5.16
C ARG A 27 28.35 -17.44 5.42
N PHE A 28 27.39 -18.35 5.49
CA PHE A 28 26.29 -18.44 6.46
C PHE A 28 25.50 -19.71 6.11
N PRO A 29 25.19 -20.58 7.09
CA PRO A 29 24.57 -21.87 6.81
C PRO A 29 23.14 -21.66 6.30
N ALA A 30 22.87 -22.21 5.12
CA ALA A 30 21.54 -22.28 4.52
C ALA A 30 20.70 -23.34 5.27
N ASN A 31 19.91 -22.90 6.25
CA ASN A 31 18.75 -23.68 6.66
C ASN A 31 17.67 -23.48 5.59
N THR A 32 17.77 -24.31 4.55
CA THR A 32 16.77 -24.44 3.49
C THR A 32 15.65 -25.31 4.06
N GLU A 33 14.74 -24.71 4.82
CA GLU A 33 13.44 -25.33 5.03
C GLU A 33 12.70 -25.29 3.69
N THR A 34 12.45 -26.49 3.17
CA THR A 34 11.74 -26.78 1.94
C THR A 34 10.33 -26.19 2.00
N LEU A 35 10.10 -25.09 1.26
CA LEU A 35 8.76 -24.57 0.96
C LEU A 35 8.00 -25.60 0.13
N PRO A 36 6.77 -26.01 0.52
CA PRO A 36 5.99 -26.94 -0.27
C PRO A 36 5.65 -26.35 -1.63
N SER A 37 6.00 -27.10 -2.68
CA SER A 37 5.70 -26.82 -4.07
C SER A 37 4.19 -26.96 -4.32
N LYS A 38 3.42 -25.86 -4.16
CA LYS A 38 2.04 -25.72 -4.66
C LYS A 38 1.54 -24.26 -4.61
N MET A 39 2.38 -23.27 -4.90
CA MET A 39 1.95 -21.86 -5.07
C MET A 39 2.16 -21.43 -6.52
N ALA A 40 1.07 -21.07 -7.21
CA ALA A 40 1.07 -20.74 -8.64
C ALA A 40 1.39 -19.26 -8.97
N ALA A 41 1.75 -18.45 -7.97
CA ALA A 41 2.36 -17.14 -8.20
C ALA A 41 3.80 -17.15 -7.65
N PRO A 42 4.82 -16.69 -8.41
CA PRO A 42 6.19 -16.66 -7.93
C PRO A 42 6.34 -15.56 -6.87
N ILE A 43 6.12 -15.91 -5.60
CA ILE A 43 6.47 -15.06 -4.45
C ILE A 43 8.00 -14.92 -4.42
N SER A 44 8.48 -13.70 -4.19
CA SER A 44 9.92 -13.45 -4.12
C SER A 44 10.60 -14.31 -3.04
N LYS A 45 11.75 -14.89 -3.40
CA LYS A 45 12.64 -15.56 -2.43
C LYS A 45 13.15 -14.58 -1.37
N TYR A 46 13.42 -13.34 -1.78
CA TYR A 46 13.95 -12.27 -0.95
C TYR A 46 12.85 -11.29 -0.49
N GLY A 47 13.14 -10.53 0.56
CA GLY A 47 12.25 -9.52 1.10
C GLY A 47 11.88 -9.78 2.56
N PHE A 48 11.18 -8.82 3.15
CA PHE A 48 10.65 -8.91 4.49
C PHE A 48 9.44 -9.85 4.52
N LYS A 49 9.55 -10.98 5.22
CA LYS A 49 8.50 -12.01 5.30
C LYS A 49 7.92 -12.06 6.71
N VAL A 50 6.61 -11.99 6.83
CA VAL A 50 5.92 -12.00 8.12
C VAL A 50 4.54 -12.66 7.99
N LYS A 51 4.17 -13.48 8.95
CA LYS A 51 2.84 -14.09 9.08
C LYS A 51 1.89 -13.14 9.80
N PHE A 52 0.59 -13.16 9.49
CA PHE A 52 -0.39 -12.22 10.09
C PHE A 52 -0.52 -12.31 11.62
N ASP A 53 -0.13 -13.44 12.21
CA ASP A 53 -0.09 -13.70 13.65
C ASP A 53 1.14 -13.11 14.36
N HIS A 54 2.15 -12.68 13.61
CA HIS A 54 3.42 -12.20 14.18
C HIS A 54 3.22 -11.04 15.16
N LYS A 55 3.96 -11.10 16.27
CA LYS A 55 4.04 -10.04 17.28
C LYS A 55 5.48 -9.62 17.43
N PHE A 56 5.77 -8.36 17.12
CA PHE A 56 7.10 -7.80 17.29
C PHE A 56 7.43 -7.68 18.79
N PRO A 57 8.60 -8.16 19.23
CA PRO A 57 9.00 -8.06 20.63
C PRO A 57 9.36 -6.62 21.04
N GLU A 58 9.78 -5.78 20.09
CA GLU A 58 10.24 -4.43 20.35
C GLU A 58 9.08 -3.50 20.71
N LYS A 59 9.28 -2.62 21.69
CA LYS A 59 8.35 -1.54 22.05
C LYS A 59 9.03 -0.21 21.82
N TRP A 60 9.07 0.25 20.57
CA TRP A 60 9.70 1.53 20.24
C TRP A 60 8.81 2.70 20.69
N THR A 61 9.43 3.73 21.24
CA THR A 61 8.76 4.99 21.57
C THR A 61 9.61 6.16 21.12
N GLN A 62 8.98 7.17 20.52
CA GLN A 62 9.62 8.44 20.19
C GLN A 62 9.57 9.43 21.36
N LYS A 63 8.89 9.09 22.46
CA LYS A 63 8.73 9.94 23.65
C LYS A 63 10.00 9.90 24.52
N HIS A 64 11.11 10.36 23.96
CA HIS A 64 12.33 10.58 24.74
C HIS A 64 12.21 11.87 25.55
N ARG A 65 12.51 11.80 26.84
CA ARG A 65 12.55 12.98 27.72
C ARG A 65 13.99 13.46 27.85
N PRO A 66 14.36 14.62 27.25
CA PRO A 66 15.73 15.14 27.36
C PRO A 66 16.05 15.55 28.80
N THR A 67 17.31 15.43 29.18
CA THR A 67 17.79 15.91 30.50
C THR A 67 17.86 17.43 30.52
N LEU A 68 17.85 18.04 31.72
CA LEU A 68 17.94 19.50 31.86
C LEU A 68 19.20 20.08 31.19
N PHE A 69 20.33 19.37 31.25
CA PHE A 69 21.56 19.76 30.58
C PHE A 69 21.43 19.72 29.05
N GLN A 70 20.76 18.71 28.50
CA GLN A 70 20.46 18.64 27.06
C GLN A 70 19.53 19.78 26.63
N ILE A 71 18.50 20.09 27.43
CA ILE A 71 17.59 21.21 27.17
C ILE A 71 18.36 22.53 27.14
N TRP A 72 19.27 22.74 28.11
CA TRP A 72 20.12 23.94 28.16
C TRP A 72 20.96 24.09 26.89
N ASN A 73 21.63 23.03 26.45
CA ASN A 73 22.42 23.03 25.22
C ASN A 73 21.57 23.25 23.95
N MET A 74 20.27 22.94 24.01
CA MET A 74 19.35 23.07 22.88
C MET A 74 18.51 24.35 22.90
N ILE A 75 18.70 25.25 23.87
CA ILE A 75 17.80 26.40 24.09
C ILE A 75 17.63 27.29 22.84
N GLY A 76 18.71 27.53 22.09
CA GLY A 76 18.67 28.29 20.83
C GLY A 76 17.84 27.60 19.74
N THR A 77 17.95 26.27 19.62
CA THR A 77 17.17 25.46 18.67
C THR A 77 15.70 25.39 19.10
N ILE A 78 15.44 25.23 20.40
CA ILE A 78 14.09 25.22 20.97
C ILE A 78 13.41 26.56 20.65
N TRP A 79 14.09 27.69 20.89
CA TRP A 79 13.55 29.01 20.57
C TRP A 79 13.23 29.16 19.08
N ARG A 80 14.16 28.79 18.19
CA ARG A 80 13.92 28.81 16.72
C ARG A 80 12.72 27.96 16.33
N TYR A 81 12.58 26.78 16.91
CA TYR A 81 11.46 25.88 16.65
C TYR A 81 10.13 26.43 17.19
N VAL A 82 10.13 27.06 18.37
CA VAL A 82 8.94 27.74 18.92
C VAL A 82 8.49 28.87 18.01
N VAL A 83 9.40 29.74 17.56
CA VAL A 83 9.09 30.84 16.62
C VAL A 83 8.54 30.29 15.30
N TYR A 84 9.17 29.26 14.73
CA TYR A 84 8.69 28.56 13.54
C TYR A 84 7.28 27.98 13.73
N SER A 85 7.03 27.35 14.87
CA SER A 85 5.74 26.72 15.17
C SER A 85 4.63 27.77 15.28
N ILE A 86 4.88 28.88 15.98
CA ILE A 86 3.94 30.00 16.08
C ILE A 86 3.63 30.59 14.71
N TYR A 87 4.67 30.86 13.91
CA TYR A 87 4.50 31.38 12.55
C TYR A 87 3.68 30.44 11.65
N THR A 88 3.96 29.14 11.72
CA THR A 88 3.27 28.14 10.89
C THR A 88 1.80 27.99 11.30
N LEU A 89 1.51 27.99 12.61
CA LEU A 89 0.15 27.94 13.13
C LEU A 89 -0.65 29.21 12.79
N TYR A 90 -0.02 30.39 12.83
CA TYR A 90 -0.65 31.65 12.40
C TYR A 90 -1.09 31.61 10.93
N GLN A 91 -0.38 30.87 10.08
CA GLN A 91 -0.72 30.64 8.67
C GLN A 91 -1.78 29.53 8.48
N GLY A 92 -2.37 29.00 9.55
CA GLY A 92 -3.31 27.87 9.49
C GLY A 92 -2.69 26.53 9.08
N LYS A 93 -1.34 26.43 9.10
CA LYS A 93 -0.61 25.22 8.68
C LYS A 93 -0.14 24.44 9.90
N LYS A 94 0.11 23.15 9.69
CA LYS A 94 0.74 22.28 10.70
C LYS A 94 2.26 22.26 10.49
N PRO A 95 3.08 22.32 11.56
CA PRO A 95 4.51 22.09 11.48
C PRO A 95 4.82 20.70 10.87
N ILE A 96 5.79 20.63 9.97
CA ILE A 96 6.16 19.36 9.29
C ILE A 96 6.67 18.33 10.32
N MET A 97 7.50 18.77 11.26
CA MET A 97 7.96 17.96 12.38
C MET A 97 7.38 18.55 13.66
N ASN A 98 6.37 17.88 14.24
CA ASN A 98 5.79 18.31 15.50
C ASN A 98 6.51 17.66 16.69
N PHE A 99 7.53 18.33 17.23
CA PHE A 99 8.25 17.84 18.41
C PHE A 99 7.46 17.98 19.73
N PHE A 100 6.36 18.76 19.76
CA PHE A 100 5.51 18.87 20.95
C PHE A 100 4.55 17.69 21.10
N SER A 101 4.19 17.06 19.99
CA SER A 101 3.34 15.86 19.96
C SER A 101 3.93 14.86 18.96
N PRO A 102 5.00 14.15 19.34
CA PRO A 102 5.63 13.17 18.46
C PRO A 102 4.67 12.02 18.19
N VAL A 103 4.64 11.57 16.93
CA VAL A 103 3.79 10.46 16.50
C VAL A 103 4.37 9.14 17.00
N GLU A 104 3.54 8.29 17.58
CA GLU A 104 4.00 6.97 18.00
C GLU A 104 4.21 6.06 16.77
N PRO A 105 5.39 5.43 16.64
CA PRO A 105 5.66 4.52 15.54
C PRO A 105 4.80 3.26 15.72
N GLN A 106 4.05 2.89 14.69
CA GLN A 106 3.23 1.68 14.70
C GLN A 106 3.94 0.55 13.95
N GLN A 107 3.96 -0.66 14.49
CA GLN A 107 4.59 -1.83 13.87
C GLN A 107 3.65 -2.54 12.89
N ARG A 108 2.97 -1.74 12.06
CA ARG A 108 1.92 -2.23 11.16
C ARG A 108 2.14 -1.90 9.69
N TYR A 109 3.16 -1.12 9.39
CA TYR A 109 3.43 -0.64 8.03
C TYR A 109 4.01 -1.72 7.12
N GLY A 110 3.71 -1.61 5.83
CA GLY A 110 4.32 -2.41 4.77
C GLY A 110 4.97 -1.53 3.69
N VAL A 111 5.18 -2.12 2.53
CA VAL A 111 5.63 -1.45 1.31
C VAL A 111 4.58 -0.42 0.88
N PRO A 112 4.95 0.85 0.67
CA PRO A 112 4.01 1.90 0.24
C PRO A 112 3.61 1.75 -1.22
N ILE A 113 2.41 2.23 -1.52
CA ILE A 113 1.83 2.30 -2.86
C ILE A 113 1.84 3.74 -3.38
N GLY A 114 2.16 3.91 -4.66
CA GLY A 114 2.24 5.21 -5.33
C GLY A 114 3.59 5.47 -6.02
N GLY A 115 3.58 6.38 -7.00
CA GLY A 115 4.76 6.82 -7.74
C GLY A 115 5.55 7.91 -7.03
N ILE A 116 6.76 8.17 -7.55
CA ILE A 116 7.68 9.19 -7.07
C ILE A 116 7.05 10.57 -7.29
N GLY A 117 6.90 11.34 -6.20
CA GLY A 117 6.39 12.72 -6.24
C GLY A 117 4.86 12.84 -6.34
N GLY A 118 4.13 11.76 -6.61
CA GLY A 118 2.66 11.72 -6.67
C GLY A 118 1.95 11.55 -5.33
N GLY A 119 2.72 11.42 -4.24
CA GLY A 119 2.20 11.00 -2.94
C GLY A 119 2.12 9.48 -2.81
N SER A 120 1.99 8.99 -1.57
CA SER A 120 1.94 7.56 -1.29
C SER A 120 0.92 7.20 -0.23
N ILE A 121 0.35 6.00 -0.32
CA ILE A 121 -0.49 5.40 0.73
C ILE A 121 0.27 4.18 1.25
N ASN A 122 0.33 3.96 2.56
CA ASN A 122 0.91 2.72 3.06
C ASN A 122 -0.15 1.62 3.10
N ARG A 123 0.18 0.44 2.58
CA ARG A 123 -0.60 -0.76 2.89
C ARG A 123 0.18 -1.57 3.91
N GLY A 124 -0.41 -1.75 5.08
CA GLY A 124 0.16 -2.50 6.18
C GLY A 124 0.37 -3.95 5.81
N TRP A 125 1.25 -4.64 6.54
CA TRP A 125 1.53 -6.05 6.29
C TRP A 125 0.36 -6.96 6.68
N ARG A 126 -0.65 -6.45 7.39
CA ARG A 126 -1.94 -7.13 7.63
C ARG A 126 -3.05 -6.69 6.66
N GLY A 127 -2.73 -5.86 5.66
CA GLY A 127 -3.65 -5.47 4.60
C GLY A 127 -4.34 -4.12 4.79
N GLU A 128 -4.17 -3.45 5.93
CA GLU A 128 -4.78 -2.16 6.21
C GLU A 128 -4.22 -1.03 5.35
N PHE A 129 -5.07 -0.14 4.82
CA PHE A 129 -4.60 1.09 4.19
C PHE A 129 -4.45 2.17 5.26
N CYS A 130 -3.23 2.64 5.47
CA CYS A 130 -2.87 3.59 6.52
C CYS A 130 -1.76 4.54 6.06
N ARG A 131 -1.37 5.49 6.92
CA ARG A 131 -0.24 6.41 6.70
C ARG A 131 -0.27 7.05 5.30
N TYR A 132 -1.26 7.90 5.08
CA TYR A 132 -1.46 8.64 3.83
C TYR A 132 -0.48 9.82 3.77
N GLN A 133 0.26 9.91 2.68
CA GLN A 133 1.19 10.98 2.36
C GLN A 133 0.81 11.60 1.00
N LEU A 134 -0.44 12.07 0.93
CA LEU A 134 -0.99 12.70 -0.28
C LEU A 134 -0.73 14.21 -0.31
N VAL A 135 -0.52 14.83 0.86
CA VAL A 135 -0.06 16.22 0.97
C VAL A 135 1.44 16.21 1.24
N PRO A 136 2.26 16.86 0.39
CA PRO A 136 3.71 16.88 0.57
C PRO A 136 4.12 17.36 1.98
N GLY A 137 4.97 16.57 2.64
CA GLY A 137 5.46 16.86 3.99
C GLY A 137 4.50 16.55 5.14
N MET A 138 3.26 16.18 4.85
CA MET A 138 2.25 15.82 5.85
C MET A 138 1.92 14.33 5.80
N TYR A 139 1.65 13.77 6.98
CA TYR A 139 1.38 12.33 7.15
C TYR A 139 0.12 12.14 7.99
N GLU A 140 -0.83 11.38 7.48
CA GLU A 140 -2.08 11.04 8.16
C GLU A 140 -2.06 9.55 8.52
N TYR A 141 -1.93 9.26 9.81
CA TYR A 141 -1.68 7.89 10.30
C TYR A 141 -2.96 7.07 10.53
N THR A 142 -4.13 7.62 10.20
CA THR A 142 -5.43 6.96 10.31
C THR A 142 -5.50 5.74 9.39
N THR A 143 -6.18 4.70 9.85
CA THR A 143 -6.52 3.54 9.02
C THR A 143 -7.87 3.78 8.37
N MET A 144 -7.93 3.62 7.04
CA MET A 144 -9.20 3.61 6.33
C MET A 144 -9.78 2.20 6.38
N TRP A 145 -10.68 1.97 7.32
CA TRP A 145 -11.26 0.64 7.51
C TRP A 145 -12.10 0.20 6.31
N ALA A 146 -12.76 1.12 5.61
CA ALA A 146 -13.51 0.82 4.40
C ALA A 146 -12.64 0.42 3.20
N ASN A 147 -11.32 0.67 3.24
CA ASN A 147 -10.43 0.32 2.14
C ASN A 147 -9.97 -1.12 2.31
N GLN A 148 -10.59 -2.07 1.61
CA GLN A 148 -10.36 -3.50 1.80
C GLN A 148 -10.56 -4.29 0.52
N PHE A 149 -10.03 -5.51 0.51
CA PHE A 149 -10.45 -6.54 -0.44
C PHE A 149 -11.36 -7.54 0.26
N ILE A 150 -12.45 -7.91 -0.39
CA ILE A 150 -13.42 -8.89 0.10
C ILE A 150 -13.47 -10.04 -0.90
N LEU A 151 -13.29 -11.26 -0.41
CA LEU A 151 -13.51 -12.47 -1.21
C LEU A 151 -14.94 -12.95 -1.01
N THR A 152 -15.62 -13.25 -2.10
CA THR A 152 -16.90 -13.97 -2.10
C THR A 152 -16.75 -15.22 -2.96
N VAL A 153 -17.24 -16.35 -2.46
CA VAL A 153 -17.18 -17.65 -3.11
C VAL A 153 -18.57 -18.27 -3.13
N HIS A 154 -19.04 -18.61 -4.33
CA HIS A 154 -20.25 -19.38 -4.54
C HIS A 154 -19.90 -20.77 -5.10
N SER A 155 -20.76 -21.75 -4.81
CA SER A 155 -20.78 -23.02 -5.52
C SER A 155 -21.19 -22.82 -6.97
N ASP A 156 -20.88 -23.78 -7.84
CA ASP A 156 -21.48 -23.95 -9.18
C ASP A 156 -23.01 -23.74 -9.24
N LYS A 157 -23.73 -24.05 -8.16
CA LYS A 157 -25.19 -23.90 -8.00
C LYS A 157 -25.62 -22.51 -7.50
N GLY A 158 -24.71 -21.54 -7.38
CA GLY A 158 -24.98 -20.18 -6.90
C GLY A 158 -25.20 -20.05 -5.38
N THR A 159 -24.91 -21.09 -4.60
CA THR A 159 -25.00 -21.04 -3.13
C THR A 159 -23.76 -20.36 -2.56
N LEU A 160 -23.93 -19.36 -1.68
CA LEU A 160 -22.83 -18.69 -1.01
C LEU A 160 -22.11 -19.65 -0.05
N LEU A 161 -20.84 -19.93 -0.32
CA LEU A 161 -20.00 -20.80 0.51
C LEU A 161 -19.12 -19.99 1.48
N TYR A 162 -18.63 -18.84 1.03
CA TYR A 162 -17.71 -18.02 1.81
C TYR A 162 -17.80 -16.55 1.42
N GLN A 163 -17.83 -15.67 2.42
CA GLN A 163 -17.65 -14.23 2.22
C GLN A 163 -16.87 -13.66 3.39
N ARG A 164 -15.73 -13.01 3.12
CA ARG A 164 -14.90 -12.42 4.19
C ARG A 164 -14.01 -11.30 3.68
N VAL A 165 -13.80 -10.29 4.53
CA VAL A 165 -12.78 -9.27 4.36
C VAL A 165 -11.40 -9.93 4.51
N LEU A 166 -10.50 -9.72 3.55
CA LEU A 166 -9.15 -10.27 3.54
C LEU A 166 -8.19 -9.49 4.46
N SER A 167 -8.59 -9.38 5.73
CA SER A 167 -7.90 -8.67 6.81
C SER A 167 -8.07 -9.42 8.14
N PRO A 168 -6.98 -9.62 8.92
CA PRO A 168 -7.04 -10.29 10.22
C PRO A 168 -7.51 -9.38 11.36
N HIS A 169 -7.86 -8.13 11.05
CA HIS A 169 -8.36 -7.18 12.04
C HIS A 169 -9.83 -7.48 12.39
N PRO A 170 -10.23 -7.26 13.65
CA PRO A 170 -11.64 -7.27 14.02
C PRO A 170 -12.40 -6.12 13.34
N PRO A 171 -13.74 -6.12 13.41
CA PRO A 171 -14.53 -4.98 12.95
C PRO A 171 -14.04 -3.65 13.55
N PRO A 172 -14.24 -2.53 12.83
CA PRO A 172 -13.85 -1.20 13.28
C PRO A 172 -14.36 -0.87 14.70
N PRO A 173 -13.54 -0.23 15.56
CA PRO A 173 -13.94 0.07 16.94
C PRO A 173 -15.12 1.04 17.08
N ASP A 174 -15.42 1.81 16.03
CA ASP A 174 -16.55 2.76 16.00
C ASP A 174 -17.88 2.10 15.60
N GLY A 175 -17.89 0.79 15.34
CA GLY A 175 -19.07 0.03 14.92
C GLY A 175 -19.44 0.19 13.45
N SER A 176 -18.69 0.99 12.69
CA SER A 176 -18.85 1.08 11.23
C SER A 176 -18.55 -0.26 10.57
N LEU A 177 -19.17 -0.52 9.41
CA LEU A 177 -18.95 -1.74 8.62
C LEU A 177 -19.17 -3.06 9.40
N SER A 178 -20.00 -3.03 10.44
CA SER A 178 -20.30 -4.19 11.29
C SER A 178 -21.06 -5.30 10.57
N ALA A 179 -21.72 -4.98 9.45
CA ALA A 179 -22.36 -5.95 8.56
C ALA A 179 -21.37 -6.81 7.76
N TRP A 180 -20.10 -6.39 7.65
CA TRP A 180 -19.09 -7.16 6.93
C TRP A 180 -18.55 -8.30 7.80
N THR A 181 -18.16 -9.40 7.16
CA THR A 181 -17.49 -10.50 7.86
C THR A 181 -15.99 -10.21 7.95
N TRP A 182 -15.52 -9.83 9.14
CA TRP A 182 -14.11 -9.49 9.44
C TRP A 182 -13.32 -10.69 9.99
N SER A 183 -12.11 -10.42 10.51
CA SER A 183 -11.30 -11.38 11.26
C SER A 183 -10.85 -12.59 10.44
N PHE A 184 -10.20 -12.36 9.30
CA PHE A 184 -9.52 -13.42 8.57
C PHE A 184 -8.52 -14.17 9.49
N PRO A 185 -8.49 -15.52 9.49
CA PRO A 185 -7.59 -16.29 10.33
C PRO A 185 -6.11 -15.92 10.09
N ARG A 186 -5.39 -15.63 11.17
CA ARG A 186 -4.03 -15.05 11.10
C ARG A 186 -2.97 -16.06 10.65
N GLU A 187 -3.18 -17.31 11.03
CA GLU A 187 -2.35 -18.47 10.69
C GLU A 187 -2.33 -18.74 9.17
N HIS A 188 -3.42 -18.40 8.47
CA HIS A 188 -3.61 -18.63 7.04
C HIS A 188 -3.24 -17.41 6.19
N GLY A 189 -2.61 -16.39 6.78
CA GLY A 189 -2.23 -15.17 6.11
C GLY A 189 -0.74 -14.87 6.23
N SER A 190 -0.12 -14.41 5.14
CA SER A 190 1.26 -13.97 5.16
C SER A 190 1.52 -12.79 4.23
N TYR A 191 2.57 -12.05 4.54
CA TYR A 191 3.04 -10.89 3.81
C TYR A 191 4.50 -11.05 3.43
N THR A 192 4.83 -10.68 2.19
CA THR A 192 6.20 -10.52 1.73
C THR A 192 6.36 -9.12 1.14
N GLY A 193 7.28 -8.31 1.66
CA GLY A 193 7.59 -6.97 1.15
C GLY A 193 8.96 -6.93 0.49
N LEU A 194 9.02 -6.52 -0.77
CA LEU A 194 10.27 -6.21 -1.49
C LEU A 194 10.00 -5.05 -2.45
N TYR A 195 10.14 -3.82 -1.94
CA TYR A 195 9.82 -2.59 -2.68
C TYR A 195 10.46 -2.61 -4.08
N PRO A 196 9.71 -2.27 -5.16
CA PRO A 196 8.38 -1.64 -5.16
C PRO A 196 7.19 -2.61 -5.17
N ARG A 197 7.43 -3.89 -4.85
CA ARG A 197 6.39 -4.94 -4.82
C ARG A 197 6.09 -5.42 -3.41
N ALA A 198 4.90 -5.92 -3.21
CA ALA A 198 4.61 -6.79 -2.07
C ALA A 198 3.57 -7.84 -2.43
N TRP A 199 3.54 -8.90 -1.64
CA TRP A 199 2.64 -10.04 -1.82
C TRP A 199 1.89 -10.28 -0.53
N TYR A 200 0.58 -10.48 -0.65
CA TYR A 200 -0.29 -10.95 0.42
C TYR A 200 -0.81 -12.32 0.02
N THR A 201 -0.52 -13.33 0.82
CA THR A 201 -1.00 -14.70 0.60
C THR A 201 -2.09 -15.01 1.59
N TYR A 202 -3.19 -15.57 1.09
CA TYR A 202 -4.33 -16.01 1.86
C TYR A 202 -4.62 -17.46 1.52
N GLU A 203 -4.64 -18.33 2.52
CA GLU A 203 -5.03 -19.73 2.39
C GLU A 203 -6.44 -19.91 2.96
N ILE A 204 -7.29 -20.65 2.28
CA ILE A 204 -8.64 -20.98 2.73
C ILE A 204 -8.79 -22.51 2.65
N PRO A 205 -8.24 -23.23 3.65
CA PRO A 205 -8.17 -24.68 3.62
C PRO A 205 -9.54 -25.34 3.50
N GLU A 206 -10.58 -24.76 4.09
CA GLU A 206 -11.96 -25.27 4.06
C GLU A 206 -12.56 -25.34 2.64
N LEU A 207 -12.01 -24.57 1.69
CA LEU A 207 -12.41 -24.58 0.28
C LEU A 207 -11.28 -25.02 -0.66
N GLY A 208 -10.11 -25.39 -0.14
CA GLY A 208 -8.95 -25.73 -0.97
C GLY A 208 -8.46 -24.59 -1.86
N LEU A 209 -8.66 -23.33 -1.45
CA LEU A 209 -8.28 -22.14 -2.20
C LEU A 209 -6.99 -21.51 -1.67
N SER A 210 -6.16 -21.02 -2.57
CA SER A 210 -5.00 -20.17 -2.26
C SER A 210 -5.02 -18.91 -3.11
N LEU A 211 -4.92 -17.75 -2.48
CA LEU A 211 -4.95 -16.45 -3.14
C LEU A 211 -3.64 -15.71 -2.90
N VAL A 212 -3.14 -15.05 -3.93
CA VAL A 212 -2.00 -14.14 -3.84
C VAL A 212 -2.38 -12.80 -4.45
N CYS A 213 -2.34 -11.74 -3.65
CA CYS A 213 -2.41 -10.37 -4.12
C CYS A 213 -1.00 -9.80 -4.25
N THR A 214 -0.57 -9.59 -5.48
CA THR A 214 0.66 -8.88 -5.81
C THR A 214 0.34 -7.39 -5.96
N GLN A 215 0.88 -6.55 -5.09
CA GLN A 215 0.84 -5.10 -5.26
C GLN A 215 2.12 -4.62 -5.94
N VAL A 216 2.00 -3.69 -6.89
CA VAL A 216 3.15 -3.12 -7.61
C VAL A 216 2.98 -1.61 -7.76
N SER A 217 3.96 -0.86 -7.25
CA SER A 217 4.11 0.57 -7.52
C SER A 217 4.98 0.79 -8.77
N PRO A 218 4.68 1.81 -9.60
CA PRO A 218 5.49 2.13 -10.76
C PRO A 218 6.77 2.83 -10.29
N VAL A 219 7.83 2.07 -10.04
CA VAL A 219 9.14 2.61 -9.63
C VAL A 219 10.19 1.92 -10.47
N LEU A 220 10.53 2.56 -11.56
CA LEU A 220 11.31 2.01 -12.66
C LEU A 220 12.61 2.82 -12.80
N PRO A 221 13.79 2.20 -12.55
CA PRO A 221 15.07 2.87 -12.74
C PRO A 221 15.18 3.48 -14.14
N ASN A 222 15.69 4.71 -14.21
CA ASN A 222 15.86 5.48 -15.46
C ASN A 222 14.57 5.81 -16.25
N ASN A 223 13.38 5.59 -15.68
CA ASN A 223 12.11 6.00 -16.28
C ASN A 223 11.36 6.95 -15.35
N TYR A 224 11.61 8.25 -15.52
CA TYR A 224 11.02 9.31 -14.67
C TYR A 224 9.53 9.53 -14.92
N LYS A 225 9.06 9.28 -16.15
CA LYS A 225 7.66 9.51 -16.53
C LYS A 225 6.75 8.50 -15.83
N ASP A 226 6.99 7.21 -16.09
CA ASP A 226 6.12 6.18 -15.56
C ASP A 226 6.32 6.03 -14.05
N SER A 227 7.55 6.27 -13.56
CA SER A 227 7.80 6.26 -12.12
C SER A 227 7.07 7.34 -11.33
N SER A 228 6.57 8.38 -12.00
CA SER A 228 5.84 9.49 -11.35
C SER A 228 4.33 9.30 -11.30
N VAL A 229 3.81 8.22 -11.91
CA VAL A 229 2.38 7.95 -11.97
C VAL A 229 1.84 7.68 -10.54
N PRO A 230 0.84 8.44 -10.06
CA PRO A 230 0.25 8.25 -8.73
C PRO A 230 -0.73 7.08 -8.74
N GLY A 231 -0.21 5.87 -8.97
CA GLY A 231 -1.01 4.66 -9.14
C GLY A 231 -0.36 3.42 -8.54
N VAL A 232 -1.14 2.35 -8.53
CA VAL A 232 -0.72 1.02 -8.07
C VAL A 232 -1.51 -0.03 -8.85
N VAL A 233 -0.89 -1.17 -9.12
CA VAL A 233 -1.55 -2.35 -9.67
C VAL A 233 -1.70 -3.39 -8.56
N PHE A 234 -2.91 -3.95 -8.45
CA PHE A 234 -3.17 -5.14 -7.64
C PHE A 234 -3.49 -6.31 -8.58
N GLU A 235 -2.55 -7.22 -8.70
CA GLU A 235 -2.70 -8.44 -9.49
C GLU A 235 -3.10 -9.59 -8.55
N TRP A 236 -4.18 -10.27 -8.89
CA TRP A 236 -4.69 -11.40 -8.11
C TRP A 236 -4.45 -12.71 -8.84
N THR A 237 -3.83 -13.65 -8.14
CA THR A 237 -3.72 -15.05 -8.58
C THR A 237 -4.50 -15.90 -7.61
N ILE A 238 -5.43 -16.71 -8.12
CA ILE A 238 -6.23 -17.63 -7.32
C ILE A 238 -5.98 -19.05 -7.83
N VAL A 239 -5.71 -19.96 -6.91
CA VAL A 239 -5.48 -21.37 -7.19
C VAL A 239 -6.56 -22.17 -6.48
N ASN A 240 -7.35 -22.90 -7.26
CA ASN A 240 -8.24 -23.92 -6.74
C ASN A 240 -7.54 -25.28 -6.78
N THR A 241 -7.40 -25.89 -5.61
CA THR A 241 -6.85 -27.25 -5.46
C THR A 241 -7.90 -28.29 -5.08
N SER A 242 -9.16 -27.88 -4.90
CA SER A 242 -10.27 -28.77 -4.65
C SER A 242 -10.75 -29.44 -5.95
N SER A 243 -11.63 -30.42 -5.80
CA SER A 243 -12.34 -31.05 -6.93
C SER A 243 -13.54 -30.26 -7.41
N ASP A 244 -13.97 -29.25 -6.64
CA ASP A 244 -15.24 -28.56 -6.86
C ASP A 244 -15.03 -27.31 -7.71
N ALA A 245 -16.03 -26.97 -8.52
CA ALA A 245 -16.06 -25.72 -9.27
C ALA A 245 -16.66 -24.61 -8.39
N TYR A 246 -16.01 -23.44 -8.40
CA TYR A 246 -16.44 -22.26 -7.64
C TYR A 246 -16.59 -21.05 -8.57
N ASP A 247 -17.58 -20.22 -8.27
CA ASP A 247 -17.70 -18.86 -8.79
C ASP A 247 -17.14 -17.88 -7.76
N LEU A 248 -16.13 -17.10 -8.14
CA LEU A 248 -15.29 -16.31 -7.25
C LEU A 248 -15.35 -14.84 -7.64
N SER A 249 -15.53 -13.96 -6.65
CA SER A 249 -15.39 -12.52 -6.84
C SER A 249 -14.49 -11.88 -5.80
N ILE A 250 -13.68 -10.93 -6.26
CA ILE A 250 -12.85 -10.07 -5.42
C ILE A 250 -13.38 -8.65 -5.54
N THR A 251 -13.95 -8.15 -4.44
CA THR A 251 -14.43 -6.77 -4.35
C THR A 251 -13.34 -5.91 -3.74
N PHE A 252 -12.95 -4.84 -4.44
CA PHE A 252 -12.11 -3.80 -3.87
C PHE A 252 -12.97 -2.61 -3.44
N THR A 253 -13.01 -2.34 -2.14
CA THR A 253 -13.72 -1.19 -1.56
C THR A 253 -12.72 -0.08 -1.27
N PHE A 254 -13.13 1.17 -1.49
CA PHE A 254 -12.32 2.35 -1.19
C PHE A 254 -13.24 3.51 -0.79
N GLN A 255 -13.00 4.06 0.39
CA GLN A 255 -13.72 5.21 0.92
C GLN A 255 -13.25 6.51 0.25
N ASN A 256 -14.19 7.45 0.08
CA ASN A 256 -13.84 8.80 -0.30
C ASN A 256 -13.19 9.57 0.86
N GLY A 257 -12.22 10.42 0.52
CA GLY A 257 -11.56 11.30 1.45
C GLY A 257 -10.35 10.66 2.12
N ARG A 258 -10.05 11.16 3.31
CA ARG A 258 -8.83 10.82 4.08
C ARG A 258 -9.14 10.35 5.50
N GLY A 259 -10.36 9.84 5.73
CA GLY A 259 -10.86 9.44 7.05
C GLY A 259 -10.86 10.57 8.06
N SER A 260 -11.02 11.80 7.58
CA SER A 260 -10.96 13.04 8.37
C SER A 260 -12.37 13.48 8.79
N LYS A 261 -12.49 14.39 9.77
CA LYS A 261 -13.81 14.93 10.15
C LYS A 261 -14.38 15.80 9.04
N GLU A 262 -13.51 16.32 8.19
CA GLU A 262 -13.85 17.15 7.04
C GLU A 262 -14.58 16.31 5.98
N ASP A 263 -14.29 15.00 5.87
CA ASP A 263 -14.94 14.10 4.91
C ASP A 263 -16.46 13.95 5.15
N THR A 264 -16.95 14.23 6.37
CA THR A 264 -18.39 14.13 6.68
C THR A 264 -19.19 15.32 6.18
N GLN A 265 -18.54 16.38 5.67
CA GLN A 265 -19.20 17.60 5.19
C GLN A 265 -19.89 17.41 3.82
N GLY A 266 -19.72 16.25 3.18
CA GLY A 266 -20.32 15.94 1.88
C GLY A 266 -19.54 16.54 0.69
N GLY A 267 -20.10 16.44 -0.53
CA GLY A 267 -19.46 16.92 -1.78
C GLY A 267 -18.78 15.82 -2.60
N ALA A 268 -18.43 14.72 -1.93
CA ALA A 268 -18.05 13.44 -2.49
C ALA A 268 -19.05 12.88 -3.51
N ARG A 269 -18.59 12.48 -4.71
CA ARG A 269 -19.43 11.75 -5.69
C ARG A 269 -18.69 10.58 -6.34
N SER A 270 -19.38 9.47 -6.52
CA SER A 270 -18.88 8.29 -7.23
C SER A 270 -19.50 8.18 -8.61
N LEU A 271 -18.70 8.03 -9.65
CA LEU A 271 -19.14 7.89 -11.04
C LEU A 271 -18.55 6.61 -11.64
N THR A 272 -19.37 5.75 -12.21
CA THR A 272 -18.89 4.61 -12.99
C THR A 272 -18.37 5.05 -14.35
N TYR A 273 -17.43 4.29 -14.90
CA TYR A 273 -17.06 4.42 -16.30
C TYR A 273 -16.74 3.05 -16.90
N LYS A 274 -16.90 2.96 -18.21
CA LYS A 274 -16.51 1.83 -19.04
C LYS A 274 -15.83 2.36 -20.28
N LYS A 275 -14.66 1.82 -20.61
CA LYS A 275 -13.89 2.18 -21.80
C LYS A 275 -13.43 0.90 -22.49
N VAL A 276 -13.68 0.78 -23.79
CA VAL A 276 -13.10 -0.28 -24.61
C VAL A 276 -11.67 0.12 -24.96
N LEU A 277 -10.71 -0.79 -24.82
CA LEU A 277 -9.33 -0.51 -25.22
C LEU A 277 -9.14 -0.97 -26.67
N ASP A 278 -8.75 -0.04 -27.54
CA ASP A 278 -8.25 -0.38 -28.87
C ASP A 278 -6.76 -0.78 -28.75
N VAL A 279 -6.48 -1.95 -28.18
CA VAL A 279 -5.14 -2.54 -28.24
C VAL A 279 -5.06 -3.44 -29.47
N GLN A 280 -4.02 -3.22 -30.27
CA GLN A 280 -3.82 -3.73 -31.63
C GLN A 280 -3.73 -5.26 -31.80
N ASP A 281 -4.06 -6.07 -30.79
CA ASP A 281 -4.00 -7.55 -30.87
C ASP A 281 -5.04 -8.30 -29.99
N ASP A 282 -5.97 -7.64 -29.29
CA ASP A 282 -7.03 -8.35 -28.55
C ASP A 282 -8.32 -7.52 -28.41
N SER A 283 -9.27 -7.76 -29.32
CA SER A 283 -10.49 -6.95 -29.54
C SER A 283 -11.57 -7.04 -28.45
N SER A 284 -11.29 -7.65 -27.30
CA SER A 284 -12.25 -7.88 -26.21
C SER A 284 -11.88 -7.22 -24.87
N SER A 285 -10.66 -6.69 -24.73
CA SER A 285 -10.17 -6.17 -23.45
C SER A 285 -10.66 -4.74 -23.21
N GLY A 286 -11.50 -4.57 -22.18
CA GLY A 286 -12.00 -3.26 -21.74
C GLY A 286 -11.46 -2.85 -20.38
N ILE A 287 -11.83 -1.67 -19.93
CA ILE A 287 -11.62 -1.20 -18.56
C ILE A 287 -12.98 -0.75 -18.03
N GLN A 288 -13.31 -1.19 -16.82
CA GLN A 288 -14.42 -0.65 -16.05
C GLN A 288 -13.92 -0.19 -14.70
N GLY A 289 -14.59 0.78 -14.12
CA GLY A 289 -14.15 1.32 -12.85
C GLY A 289 -15.07 2.38 -12.29
N VAL A 290 -14.60 2.97 -11.19
CA VAL A 290 -15.29 4.02 -10.45
C VAL A 290 -14.32 5.17 -10.21
N HIS A 291 -14.75 6.38 -10.56
CA HIS A 291 -14.13 7.62 -10.12
C HIS A 291 -14.81 8.07 -8.84
N ILE A 292 -14.01 8.27 -7.79
CA ILE A 292 -14.43 8.88 -6.53
C ILE A 292 -13.90 10.31 -6.57
N LEU A 293 -14.79 11.27 -6.80
CA LEU A 293 -14.47 12.68 -6.96
C LEU A 293 -14.75 13.42 -5.65
N ASP A 294 -13.85 14.33 -5.31
CA ASP A 294 -13.92 15.11 -4.08
C ASP A 294 -13.24 16.47 -4.24
N GLU A 295 -13.55 17.40 -3.34
CA GLU A 295 -12.99 18.75 -3.34
C GLU A 295 -12.61 19.15 -1.92
N MET A 296 -11.32 19.36 -1.68
CA MET A 296 -10.82 19.74 -0.36
C MET A 296 -9.90 20.95 -0.46
N ASN A 297 -10.17 21.98 0.34
CA ASN A 297 -9.43 23.25 0.34
C ASN A 297 -9.27 23.84 -1.08
N ASP A 298 -10.38 23.89 -1.83
CA ASP A 298 -10.44 24.35 -3.22
C ASP A 298 -9.59 23.53 -4.22
N MET A 299 -9.09 22.36 -3.81
CA MET A 299 -8.41 21.42 -4.69
C MET A 299 -9.31 20.25 -5.04
N LYS A 300 -9.61 20.12 -6.33
CA LYS A 300 -10.30 18.96 -6.89
C LYS A 300 -9.36 17.76 -6.87
N GLN A 301 -9.81 16.68 -6.28
CA GLN A 301 -9.09 15.42 -6.19
C GLN A 301 -9.97 14.27 -6.68
N ALA A 302 -9.34 13.21 -7.19
CA ALA A 302 -10.02 12.04 -7.67
C ALA A 302 -9.23 10.78 -7.32
N PHE A 303 -9.87 9.81 -6.69
CA PHE A 303 -9.40 8.42 -6.69
C PHE A 303 -10.10 7.67 -7.82
N THR A 304 -9.36 6.79 -8.48
CA THR A 304 -9.92 5.94 -9.52
C THR A 304 -9.58 4.50 -9.22
N LEU A 305 -10.61 3.67 -9.15
CA LEU A 305 -10.49 2.22 -9.10
C LEU A 305 -10.83 1.67 -10.47
N SER A 306 -10.03 0.74 -10.97
CA SER A 306 -10.20 0.20 -12.31
C SER A 306 -9.90 -1.29 -12.30
N ALA A 307 -10.67 -2.05 -13.06
CA ALA A 307 -10.41 -3.43 -13.39
C ALA A 307 -10.33 -3.59 -14.91
N LEU A 308 -9.38 -4.41 -15.37
CA LEU A 308 -9.39 -4.91 -16.74
C LEU A 308 -10.60 -5.83 -16.88
N THR A 309 -11.41 -5.59 -17.91
CA THR A 309 -12.66 -6.33 -18.08
C THR A 309 -12.50 -7.50 -19.01
N ASN A 310 -12.92 -8.65 -18.50
CA ASN A 310 -13.39 -9.79 -19.29
C ASN A 310 -14.93 -9.86 -19.12
N ASP A 311 -15.60 -10.85 -19.74
CA ASP A 311 -17.06 -10.99 -19.73
C ASP A 311 -17.70 -11.06 -18.31
N GLU A 312 -16.90 -11.34 -17.28
CA GLU A 312 -17.33 -11.55 -15.89
C GLU A 312 -17.10 -10.33 -14.97
N THR A 313 -16.56 -9.22 -15.48
CA THR A 313 -16.24 -8.05 -14.64
C THR A 313 -17.46 -7.16 -14.40
N VAL A 314 -17.85 -7.02 -13.12
CA VAL A 314 -18.95 -6.16 -12.67
C VAL A 314 -18.42 -5.00 -11.82
N SER A 315 -18.76 -3.76 -12.18
CA SER A 315 -18.54 -2.58 -11.33
C SER A 315 -19.81 -2.28 -10.54
N ILE A 316 -19.75 -2.33 -9.21
CA ILE A 316 -20.83 -1.94 -8.31
C ILE A 316 -20.41 -0.64 -7.61
N VAL A 317 -21.30 0.36 -7.61
CA VAL A 317 -21.16 1.63 -6.87
C VAL A 317 -22.12 1.62 -5.69
#